data_AF-A0A7Y0N3A3-F1
#
_entry.id   AF-A0A7Y0N3A3-F1
#
_cell.length_a   1.000
_cell.length_b   1.000
_cell.length_c   1.000
_cell.angle_alpha   90.00
_cell.angle_beta   90.00
_cell.angle_gamma   90.00
#
_symmetry.space_group_name_H-M   'P 1'
#
loop_
_entity.id
_entity.type
_entity.pdbx_description
1 polymer ?
#
loop_
_entity_poly.entity_id
_entity_poly.type
_entity_poly.pdbx_seq_one_letter_code
_entity_poly.pdbx_strand_id
1 'polypeptide(L)'
;DRCYKKGMSSAEAFKILLSLTPFHLDPDLVYKFINCIGVYPVGSIVELSDGRVGIVWSSNPSQALKPEVKCFYSRKYKRYIDVAMVDLKTSTHKIERAIAPSSLEIDPKPFYD
;
A
#
# COMPACT_ATOMS: atom_id res chain seq x y z
N ASP A 1 3.03 -15.64 2.06
CA ASP A 1 2.38 -16.26 0.90
C ASP A 1 1.49 -17.39 1.39
N ARG A 2 0.27 -17.54 0.88
CA ARG A 2 -0.59 -18.68 1.24
C ARG A 2 -0.50 -19.72 0.12
N CYS A 3 -0.47 -21.00 0.46
CA CYS A 3 -0.30 -22.09 -0.51
C CYS A 3 -1.35 -22.08 -1.65
N TYR A 4 -2.52 -21.48 -1.41
CA TYR A 4 -3.66 -21.47 -2.33
C TYR A 4 -3.98 -20.09 -2.94
N LYS A 5 -3.26 -19.02 -2.58
CA LYS A 5 -3.52 -17.69 -3.13
C LYS A 5 -2.32 -16.76 -2.99
N LYS A 6 -1.88 -16.20 -4.13
CA LYS A 6 -0.85 -15.17 -4.18
C LYS A 6 -1.31 -13.92 -3.44
N GLY A 7 -0.37 -13.23 -2.80
CA GLY A 7 -0.61 -11.93 -2.18
C GLY A 7 -1.10 -10.90 -3.21
N MET A 8 -2.11 -10.12 -2.82
CA MET A 8 -2.68 -9.01 -3.60
C MET A 8 -2.52 -7.69 -2.85
N SER A 9 -2.60 -6.58 -3.57
CA SER A 9 -2.63 -5.24 -2.99
C SER A 9 -3.98 -4.95 -2.31
N SER A 10 -3.98 -4.01 -1.35
CA SER A 10 -5.20 -3.54 -0.67
C SER A 10 -6.24 -3.00 -1.67
N ALA A 11 -5.78 -2.30 -2.71
CA ALA A 11 -6.64 -1.79 -3.77
C ALA A 11 -7.34 -2.91 -4.57
N GLU A 12 -6.65 -4.02 -4.86
CA GLU A 12 -7.25 -5.18 -5.51
C GLU A 12 -8.25 -5.88 -4.58
N ALA A 13 -7.94 -5.99 -3.29
CA ALA A 13 -8.86 -6.54 -2.30
C ALA A 13 -10.16 -5.73 -2.21
N PHE A 14 -10.08 -4.40 -2.22
CA PHE A 14 -11.25 -3.53 -2.19
C PHE A 14 -12.11 -3.65 -3.46
N LYS A 15 -11.49 -3.80 -4.64
CA LYS A 15 -12.23 -4.07 -5.89
C LYS A 15 -13.04 -5.37 -5.80
N ILE A 16 -12.45 -6.42 -5.21
CA ILE A 16 -13.16 -7.69 -4.99
C ILE A 16 -14.34 -7.49 -4.04
N LEU A 17 -14.14 -6.79 -2.91
CA LEU A 17 -15.24 -6.51 -1.96
C LEU A 17 -16.39 -5.75 -2.63
N LEU A 18 -16.08 -4.72 -3.42
CA LEU A 18 -17.09 -3.97 -4.16
C LEU A 18 -17.82 -4.84 -5.20
N SER A 19 -17.11 -5.75 -5.88
CA SER A 19 -17.74 -6.66 -6.86
C SER A 19 -18.72 -7.67 -6.25
N LEU A 20 -18.64 -7.91 -4.94
CA LEU A 20 -19.57 -8.77 -4.20
C LEU A 20 -20.84 -8.03 -3.75
N THR A 21 -20.88 -6.70 -3.89
CA THR A 21 -22.08 -5.90 -3.61
C THR A 21 -23.00 -5.84 -4.84
N PRO A 22 -24.33 -5.72 -4.66
CA PRO A 22 -25.07 -5.72 -3.39
C PRO A 22 -25.52 -7.12 -2.93
N PHE A 23 -25.24 -8.17 -3.70
CA PHE A 23 -25.88 -9.48 -3.52
C PHE A 23 -25.29 -10.32 -2.39
N HIS A 24 -23.99 -10.22 -2.15
CA HIS A 24 -23.30 -10.96 -1.09
C HIS A 24 -22.89 -10.07 0.09
N LEU A 25 -22.69 -8.78 -0.16
CA LEU A 25 -22.26 -7.81 0.83
C LEU A 25 -23.11 -6.55 0.73
N ASP A 26 -23.39 -5.96 1.89
CA ASP A 26 -24.04 -4.66 2.00
C ASP A 26 -23.09 -3.56 1.50
N PRO A 27 -23.48 -2.75 0.51
CA PRO A 27 -22.62 -1.73 -0.06
C PRO A 27 -22.23 -0.65 0.95
N ASP A 28 -23.15 -0.20 1.81
CA ASP A 28 -22.87 0.85 2.81
C ASP A 28 -21.84 0.37 3.84
N LEU A 29 -21.92 -0.89 4.27
CA LEU A 29 -20.92 -1.47 5.17
C LEU A 29 -19.56 -1.63 4.49
N VAL A 30 -19.53 -2.04 3.21
CA VAL A 30 -18.26 -2.13 2.45
C VAL A 30 -17.63 -0.76 2.29
N TYR A 31 -18.41 0.28 1.97
CA TYR A 31 -17.90 1.66 1.89
C TYR A 31 -17.34 2.15 3.23
N LYS A 32 -18.06 1.92 4.34
CA LYS A 32 -17.58 2.27 5.69
C LYS A 32 -16.29 1.53 6.04
N PHE A 33 -16.20 0.24 5.73
CA PHE A 33 -15.00 -0.56 5.94
C PHE A 33 -13.79 -0.01 5.17
N ILE A 34 -13.95 0.28 3.87
CA ILE A 34 -12.89 0.85 3.04
C ILE A 34 -12.46 2.22 3.59
N ASN A 35 -13.41 3.06 4.02
CA ASN A 35 -13.10 4.35 4.62
C ASN A 35 -12.34 4.24 5.95
N CYS A 36 -12.67 3.26 6.79
CA CYS A 36 -11.96 3.03 8.06
C CYS A 36 -10.51 2.55 7.85
N ILE A 37 -10.28 1.68 6.86
CA ILE A 37 -8.95 1.16 6.56
C ILE A 37 -8.10 2.17 5.79
N GLY A 38 -8.75 2.99 4.96
CA GLY A 38 -8.08 3.89 4.03
C GLY A 38 -7.55 3.17 2.79
N VAL A 39 -7.24 3.95 1.75
CA VAL A 39 -6.77 3.44 0.45
C VAL A 39 -5.42 2.72 0.57
N TYR A 40 -4.56 3.20 1.47
CA TYR A 40 -3.23 2.65 1.73
C TYR A 40 -3.06 2.33 3.22
N PRO A 41 -3.52 1.17 3.69
CA PRO A 41 -3.34 0.78 5.09
C PRO A 41 -1.87 0.57 5.44
N VAL A 42 -1.57 0.67 6.74
CA VAL A 42 -0.26 0.30 7.30
C VAL A 42 0.14 -1.11 6.84
N GLY A 43 1.41 -1.26 6.45
CA GLY A 43 1.94 -2.49 5.86
C GLY A 43 1.75 -2.61 4.35
N SER A 44 0.99 -1.71 3.70
CA SER A 44 0.88 -1.70 2.24
C SER A 44 2.22 -1.35 1.59
N ILE A 45 2.58 -2.06 0.54
CA ILE A 45 3.76 -1.75 -0.27
C ILE A 45 3.34 -0.77 -1.35
N VAL A 46 4.05 0.34 -1.47
CA VAL A 46 3.72 1.43 -2.40
C VAL A 46 4.95 1.88 -3.17
N GLU A 47 4.73 2.32 -4.40
CA GLU A 47 5.72 3.05 -5.19
C GLU A 47 5.41 4.54 -5.11
N LEU A 48 6.43 5.34 -4.84
CA LEU A 48 6.38 6.79 -4.89
C LEU A 48 6.67 7.29 -6.31
N SER A 49 6.25 8.52 -6.60
CA SER A 49 6.37 9.16 -7.92
C SER A 49 7.81 9.36 -8.41
N ASP A 50 8.82 9.18 -7.54
CA ASP A 50 10.24 9.22 -7.91
C ASP A 50 10.86 7.83 -8.13
N GLY A 51 10.04 6.77 -8.06
CA GLY A 51 10.43 5.38 -8.26
C GLY A 51 11.00 4.71 -7.00
N ARG A 52 10.93 5.36 -5.83
CA ARG A 52 11.19 4.68 -4.56
C ARG A 52 10.04 3.77 -4.19
N VAL A 53 10.37 2.62 -3.61
CA VAL A 53 9.42 1.66 -3.07
C VAL A 53 9.58 1.60 -1.56
N GLY A 54 8.44 1.57 -0.87
CA GLY A 54 8.41 1.52 0.59
C GLY A 54 7.15 0.87 1.14
N ILE A 55 7.17 0.66 2.45
CA ILE A 55 6.03 0.18 3.23
C ILE A 55 5.37 1.39 3.91
N VAL A 56 4.04 1.46 3.85
CA VAL A 56 3.26 2.42 4.64
C VAL A 56 3.47 2.12 6.12
N TRP A 57 4.10 3.04 6.83
CA TRP A 57 4.46 2.87 8.24
C TRP A 57 3.39 3.44 9.18
N SER A 58 2.86 4.61 8.84
CA SER A 58 1.75 5.23 9.58
C SER A 58 0.72 5.78 8.61
N SER A 59 -0.56 5.57 8.92
CA SER A 59 -1.66 6.16 8.16
C SER A 59 -1.96 7.57 8.67
N ASN A 60 -2.53 8.39 7.79
CA ASN A 60 -2.99 9.74 8.13
C ASN A 60 -4.52 9.80 7.96
N PRO A 61 -5.32 9.66 9.04
CA PRO A 61 -6.78 9.62 8.96
C PRO A 61 -7.39 10.87 8.33
N SER A 62 -6.76 12.03 8.50
CA SER A 62 -7.22 13.29 7.90
C SER A 62 -6.85 13.40 6.42
N GLN A 63 -5.81 12.71 5.96
CA GLN A 63 -5.32 12.74 4.57
C GLN A 63 -4.83 11.35 4.16
N ALA A 64 -5.77 10.45 3.82
CA ALA A 64 -5.46 9.04 3.53
C ALA A 64 -4.47 8.80 2.38
N LEU A 65 -4.28 9.79 1.50
CA LEU A 65 -3.30 9.75 0.40
C LEU A 65 -1.89 10.23 0.81
N LYS A 66 -1.71 10.69 2.05
CA LYS A 66 -0.45 11.20 2.58
C LYS A 66 -0.02 10.48 3.86
N PRO A 67 0.19 9.15 3.81
CA PRO A 67 0.80 8.41 4.91
C PRO A 67 2.31 8.71 5.02
N GLU A 68 2.92 8.21 6.09
CA GLU A 68 4.37 8.09 6.19
C GLU A 68 4.82 6.75 5.59
N VAL A 69 5.88 6.77 4.79
CA VAL A 69 6.37 5.60 4.05
C VAL A 69 7.83 5.32 4.39
N LYS A 70 8.13 4.09 4.83
CA LYS A 70 9.49 3.58 5.02
C LYS A 70 10.01 3.06 3.69
N CYS A 71 10.80 3.86 2.99
CA CYS A 71 11.40 3.50 1.71
C CYS A 71 12.68 2.69 1.90
N PHE A 72 12.86 1.66 1.09
CA PHE A 72 14.03 0.75 1.18
C PHE A 72 14.57 0.29 -0.19
N TYR A 73 13.86 0.60 -1.27
CA TYR A 73 14.28 0.20 -2.61
C TYR A 73 14.00 1.29 -3.64
N SER A 74 14.78 1.34 -4.71
CA SER A 74 14.50 2.18 -5.87
C SER A 74 14.33 1.31 -7.11
N ARG A 75 13.11 1.28 -7.67
CA ARG A 75 12.85 0.60 -8.95
C ARG A 75 13.48 1.34 -10.12
N LYS A 76 13.63 2.66 -10.03
CA LYS A 76 14.33 3.48 -11.03
C LYS A 76 15.77 3.01 -11.23
N TYR A 77 16.49 2.71 -10.14
CA TYR A 77 17.89 2.28 -10.18
C TYR A 77 18.09 0.78 -9.92
N LYS A 78 17.00 0.03 -9.72
CA LYS A 78 16.97 -1.41 -9.41
C LYS A 78 17.91 -1.82 -8.28
N ARG A 79 17.95 -1.05 -7.19
CA ARG A 79 18.83 -1.31 -6.04
C ARG A 79 18.17 -0.95 -4.71
N TYR A 80 18.64 -1.58 -3.64
CA TYR A 80 18.36 -1.13 -2.29
C TYR A 80 18.92 0.28 -2.07
N ILE A 81 18.22 1.04 -1.25
CA ILE A 81 18.65 2.35 -0.77
C ILE A 81 18.73 2.29 0.75
N ASP A 82 19.42 3.26 1.34
CA ASP A 82 19.34 3.45 2.78
C ASP A 82 17.89 3.66 3.19
N VAL A 83 17.49 2.98 4.27
CA VAL A 83 16.12 3.03 4.76
C VAL A 83 15.81 4.47 5.17
N ALA A 84 14.78 5.04 4.55
CA ALA A 84 14.39 6.43 4.77
C ALA A 84 12.90 6.53 5.06
N MET A 85 12.56 7.24 6.14
CA MET A 85 11.18 7.61 6.46
C MET A 85 10.79 8.84 5.65
N VAL A 86 9.75 8.70 4.82
CA VAL A 86 9.23 9.76 3.96
C VAL A 86 7.82 10.11 4.42
N ASP A 87 7.68 11.24 5.08
CA ASP A 87 6.37 11.83 5.38
C ASP A 87 5.79 12.50 4.11
N LEU A 88 4.75 11.90 3.53
CA LEU A 88 4.11 12.43 2.33
C LEU A 88 3.30 13.70 2.61
N LYS A 89 3.05 14.07 3.88
CA LYS A 89 2.39 15.33 4.24
C LYS A 89 3.25 16.54 3.87
N THR A 90 4.55 16.44 4.13
CA THR A 90 5.53 17.53 3.95
C THR A 90 6.34 17.41 2.67
N SER A 91 6.40 16.21 2.10
CA SER A 91 7.09 15.90 0.85
C SER A 91 6.32 16.36 -0.40
N THR A 92 7.04 16.55 -1.51
CA THR A 92 6.48 16.75 -2.85
C THR A 92 6.12 15.44 -3.55
N HIS A 93 6.58 14.30 -3.02
CA HIS A 93 6.32 12.97 -3.57
C HIS A 93 4.89 12.51 -3.26
N LYS A 94 4.36 11.67 -4.15
CA LYS A 94 3.02 11.07 -4.02
C LYS A 94 3.12 9.56 -4.21
N ILE A 95 2.13 8.83 -3.71
CA ILE A 95 1.99 7.40 -4.05
C ILE A 95 1.53 7.30 -5.51
N GLU A 96 2.37 6.72 -6.34
CA GLU A 96 2.10 6.43 -7.75
C GLU A 96 1.16 5.22 -7.87
N ARG A 97 1.45 4.14 -7.13
CA ARG A 97 0.63 2.93 -7.08
C ARG A 97 0.92 2.04 -5.88
N ALA A 98 -0.05 1.21 -5.50
CA ALA A 98 0.18 0.09 -4.60
C ALA A 98 0.81 -1.08 -5.37
N ILE A 99 1.72 -1.79 -4.71
CA ILE A 99 2.39 -2.97 -5.25
C ILE A 99 1.88 -4.20 -4.49
N ALA A 100 1.47 -5.23 -5.21
CA ALA A 100 1.16 -6.51 -4.60
C ALA A 100 2.46 -7.18 -4.12
N PRO A 101 2.48 -7.86 -2.96
CA PRO A 101 3.68 -8.56 -2.51
C PRO A 101 4.23 -9.57 -3.52
N SER A 102 3.36 -10.14 -4.36
CA SER A 102 3.72 -11.09 -5.43
C SER A 102 4.36 -10.46 -6.66
N SER A 103 4.23 -9.14 -6.85
CA SER A 103 4.81 -8.39 -7.96
C SER A 103 6.08 -7.64 -7.58
N LEU A 104 6.50 -7.71 -6.31
CA LEU A 104 7.69 -7.04 -5.84
C LEU A 104 8.94 -7.84 -6.21
N GLU A 105 9.96 -7.18 -6.72
CA GLU A 105 11.19 -7.83 -7.19
C GLU A 105 12.13 -8.26 -6.05
N ILE A 106 11.80 -7.91 -4.81
CA ILE A 106 12.62 -8.09 -3.61
C ILE A 106 11.77 -8.62 -2.44
N ASP A 107 12.41 -9.22 -1.43
CA ASP A 107 11.73 -9.63 -0.21
C ASP A 107 11.51 -8.41 0.71
N PRO A 108 10.26 -7.99 0.97
CA PRO A 108 9.98 -6.85 1.82
C PRO A 108 10.02 -7.19 3.31
N LYS A 109 10.05 -8.48 3.69
CA LYS A 109 9.99 -8.94 5.10
C LYS A 109 10.97 -8.24 6.04
N PRO A 110 12.26 -8.04 5.68
CA PRO A 110 13.23 -7.40 6.58
C PRO A 110 12.90 -5.95 6.95
N PHE A 111 11.94 -5.33 6.26
CA PHE A 111 11.61 -3.91 6.43
C PHE A 111 10.33 -3.67 7.22
N TYR A 112 9.64 -4.74 7.65
CA TYR A 112 8.43 -4.64 8.50
C TYR A 112 8.75 -4.42 9.99
N ASP A 113 10.00 -4.64 10.41
CA ASP A 113 10.48 -4.45 11.80
C ASP A 113 11.13 -3.08 12.01
#